data_AF-A0A3E1K6C5-F1
#
_entry.id   AF-A0A3E1K6C5-F1
#
_cell.length_a   1.000
_cell.length_b   1.000
_cell.length_c   1.000
_cell.angle_alpha   90.00
_cell.angle_beta   90.00
_cell.angle_gamma   90.00
#
_symmetry.space_group_name_H-M   'P 1'
#
loop_
_entity.id
_entity.type
_entity.pdbx_description
1 polymer ?
#
loop_
_entity_poly.entity_id
_entity_poly.type
_entity_poly.pdbx_seq_one_letter_code
_entity_poly.pdbx_strand_id
1 'polypeptide(L)'
;MTFGNLIDLGFALIAYLAATRRGRWMILFWILFPLHASTLFLEFRKSTVVLALLLPAFTAFLAHGDRKRLSAWLIATLMIYSAMTPIANYGRAEIVERGGNNVYSATFVERLEILHHALTRDRESIIKNRGGGEQASWLRLDYSGPMAFAMNSYDRSYTNPTIKDGLWRLVPRAVWPDKPTISGPGRDFYQLVSGTDRQARVGITYYADAYWNGGWPMVVVVSCLIGLFFAIASAYALRWIRTKNFVMFPAILLVADFALRGLNGWVQNGFALIPYLLAYALFIQTLRLFYIHKVKRNLAADRLSVEPHANPRP
;
A
#
# COMPACT_ATOMS: atom_id res chain seq x y z
N MET A 1 -1.51 1.97 6.20
CA MET A 1 -0.18 1.39 5.95
C MET A 1 0.16 0.52 7.14
N THR A 2 0.39 -0.77 6.95
CA THR A 2 0.77 -1.68 8.06
C THR A 2 2.27 -1.56 8.34
N PHE A 3 2.71 -1.88 9.57
CA PHE A 3 4.13 -1.88 9.94
C PHE A 3 4.99 -2.69 8.94
N GLY A 4 4.45 -3.79 8.38
CA GLY A 4 5.11 -4.56 7.33
C GLY A 4 5.53 -3.75 6.10
N ASN A 5 4.75 -2.75 5.69
CA ASN A 5 5.10 -1.92 4.52
C ASN A 5 6.33 -1.04 4.80
N LEU A 6 6.61 -0.70 6.06
CA LEU A 6 7.83 0.04 6.43
C LEU A 6 9.06 -0.85 6.32
N ILE A 7 8.94 -2.13 6.68
CA ILE A 7 10.01 -3.11 6.51
C ILE A 7 10.33 -3.29 5.02
N ASP A 8 9.31 -3.40 4.18
CA ASP A 8 9.48 -3.49 2.72
C ASP A 8 10.21 -2.27 2.15
N LEU A 9 9.89 -1.07 2.63
CA LEU A 9 10.61 0.16 2.28
C LEU A 9 12.08 0.12 2.74
N GLY A 10 12.35 -0.43 3.92
CA GLY A 10 13.71 -0.67 4.41
C GLY A 10 14.50 -1.57 3.49
N PHE A 11 13.92 -2.69 3.05
CA PHE A 11 14.54 -3.58 2.05
C PHE A 11 14.74 -2.90 0.70
N ALA A 12 13.81 -2.05 0.28
CA ALA A 12 13.96 -1.25 -0.93
C ALA A 12 15.18 -0.32 -0.85
N LEU A 13 15.42 0.32 0.30
CA LEU A 13 16.60 1.15 0.56
C LEU A 13 17.89 0.32 0.62
N ILE A 14 17.89 -0.82 1.31
CA ILE A 14 19.05 -1.73 1.35
C ILE A 14 19.39 -2.22 -0.05
N ALA A 15 18.40 -2.57 -0.87
CA ALA A 15 18.61 -2.96 -2.27
C ALA A 15 19.21 -1.83 -3.10
N TYR A 16 18.78 -0.59 -2.90
CA TYR A 16 19.39 0.59 -3.53
C TYR A 16 20.86 0.77 -3.12
N LEU A 17 21.18 0.62 -1.84
CA LEU A 17 22.55 0.72 -1.33
C LEU A 17 23.43 -0.45 -1.79
N ALA A 18 22.89 -1.66 -1.81
CA ALA A 18 23.56 -2.85 -2.34
C ALA A 18 23.89 -2.66 -3.83
N ALA A 19 22.97 -2.06 -4.57
CA ALA A 19 23.15 -1.73 -5.97
C ALA A 19 24.24 -0.65 -6.16
N THR A 20 24.18 0.47 -5.45
CA THR A 20 25.08 1.61 -5.68
C THR A 20 26.47 1.47 -5.05
N ARG A 21 26.58 0.91 -3.83
CA ARG A 21 27.83 0.84 -3.07
C ARG A 21 28.49 -0.54 -3.06
N ARG A 22 27.74 -1.60 -3.42
CA ARG A 22 28.20 -3.01 -3.36
C ARG A 22 28.74 -3.40 -1.97
N GLY A 23 29.42 -4.55 -1.87
CA GLY A 23 30.10 -5.00 -0.65
C GLY A 23 29.15 -5.40 0.49
N ARG A 24 29.35 -4.83 1.69
CA ARG A 24 28.61 -5.18 2.93
C ARG A 24 27.09 -5.07 2.77
N TRP A 25 26.59 -4.10 2.00
CA TRP A 25 25.16 -3.93 1.75
C TRP A 25 24.56 -5.06 0.94
N MET A 26 25.33 -5.65 0.01
CA MET A 26 24.89 -6.81 -0.77
C MET A 26 24.78 -8.05 0.12
N ILE A 27 25.75 -8.26 1.02
CA ILE A 27 25.70 -9.34 2.02
C ILE A 27 24.49 -9.17 2.93
N LEU A 28 24.30 -7.95 3.48
CA LEU A 28 23.17 -7.64 4.35
C LEU A 28 21.83 -7.91 3.65
N PHE A 29 21.69 -7.50 2.39
CA PHE A 29 20.49 -7.78 1.60
C PHE A 29 20.25 -9.28 1.44
N TRP A 30 21.24 -10.05 0.99
CA TRP A 30 21.08 -11.47 0.71
C TRP A 30 20.88 -12.33 1.96
N ILE A 31 21.29 -11.86 3.14
CA ILE A 31 21.00 -12.54 4.42
C ILE A 31 19.60 -12.21 4.90
N LEU A 32 19.24 -10.93 4.94
CA LEU A 32 17.97 -10.49 5.55
C LEU A 32 16.76 -10.71 4.63
N PHE A 33 16.93 -10.56 3.32
CA PHE A 33 15.82 -10.60 2.38
C PHE A 33 15.13 -11.97 2.29
N PRO A 34 15.85 -13.11 2.20
CA PRO A 34 15.20 -14.42 2.20
C PRO A 34 14.42 -14.70 3.49
N LEU A 35 14.93 -14.24 4.65
CA LEU A 35 14.23 -14.35 5.93
C LEU A 35 12.94 -13.52 5.93
N HIS A 36 12.98 -12.30 5.40
CA HIS A 36 11.78 -11.48 5.26
C HIS A 36 10.81 -12.05 4.23
N ALA A 37 11.30 -12.53 3.09
CA ALA A 37 10.46 -13.15 2.08
C ALA A 37 9.71 -14.36 2.65
N SER A 38 10.38 -15.22 3.43
CA SER A 38 9.74 -16.42 4.01
C SER A 38 8.60 -16.07 4.98
N THR A 39 8.75 -15.02 5.80
CA THR A 39 7.66 -14.56 6.67
C THR A 39 6.48 -14.02 5.86
N LEU A 40 6.75 -13.30 4.75
CA LEU A 40 5.70 -12.79 3.87
C LEU A 40 4.94 -13.89 3.12
N PHE A 41 5.61 -14.99 2.75
CA PHE A 41 4.93 -16.16 2.17
C PHE A 41 3.90 -16.76 3.15
N LEU A 42 4.23 -16.79 4.45
CA LEU A 42 3.37 -17.31 5.51
C LEU A 42 2.20 -16.39 5.87
N GLU A 43 2.24 -15.10 5.50
CA GLU A 43 1.07 -14.23 5.64
C GLU A 43 -0.10 -14.67 4.74
N PHE A 44 0.14 -15.51 3.74
CA PHE A 44 -0.81 -15.87 2.69
C PHE A 44 -1.41 -14.62 2.02
N ARG A 45 -0.65 -13.53 1.93
CA ARG A 45 -1.04 -12.27 1.28
C ARG A 45 -0.24 -12.04 0.01
N LYS A 46 -0.85 -12.37 -1.12
CA LYS A 46 -0.24 -12.23 -2.46
C LYS A 46 0.28 -10.82 -2.73
N SER A 47 -0.49 -9.81 -2.34
CA SER A 47 -0.11 -8.40 -2.54
C SER A 47 1.15 -8.02 -1.76
N THR A 48 1.36 -8.57 -0.56
CA THR A 48 2.54 -8.26 0.25
C THR A 48 3.79 -8.88 -0.37
N VAL A 49 3.72 -10.14 -0.79
CA VAL A 49 4.84 -10.81 -1.48
C VAL A 49 5.21 -10.10 -2.78
N VAL A 50 4.23 -9.72 -3.60
CA VAL A 50 4.48 -8.94 -4.82
C VAL A 50 5.16 -7.61 -4.51
N LEU A 51 4.66 -6.86 -3.52
CA LEU A 51 5.24 -5.59 -3.13
C LEU A 51 6.70 -5.74 -2.66
N ALA A 52 6.97 -6.73 -1.82
CA ALA A 52 8.29 -6.98 -1.25
C ALA A 52 9.31 -7.47 -2.29
N LEU A 53 8.87 -8.16 -3.35
CA LEU A 53 9.75 -8.53 -4.47
C LEU A 53 9.98 -7.35 -5.42
N LEU A 54 8.93 -6.58 -5.74
CA LEU A 54 9.01 -5.49 -6.72
C LEU A 54 9.73 -4.26 -6.19
N LEU A 55 9.57 -3.90 -4.92
CA LEU A 55 10.18 -2.70 -4.36
C LEU A 55 11.72 -2.72 -4.46
N PRO A 56 12.42 -3.77 -4.00
CA PRO A 56 13.86 -3.94 -4.22
C PRO A 56 14.26 -3.95 -5.71
N ALA A 57 13.46 -4.58 -6.57
CA ALA A 57 13.73 -4.63 -8.00
C ALA A 57 13.68 -3.23 -8.64
N PHE A 58 12.66 -2.43 -8.31
CA PHE A 58 12.52 -1.06 -8.78
C PHE A 58 13.63 -0.17 -8.24
N THR A 59 14.02 -0.29 -6.97
CA THR A 59 15.09 0.55 -6.42
C THR A 59 16.46 0.16 -6.97
N ALA A 60 16.73 -1.13 -7.18
CA ALA A 60 17.93 -1.59 -7.88
C ALA A 60 17.97 -1.11 -9.34
N PHE A 61 16.82 -1.06 -10.02
CA PHE A 61 16.68 -0.48 -11.35
C PHE A 61 16.95 1.03 -11.35
N LEU A 62 16.43 1.77 -10.37
CA LEU A 62 16.70 3.21 -10.24
C LEU A 62 18.20 3.52 -10.03
N ALA A 63 18.94 2.59 -9.42
CA ALA A 63 20.38 2.73 -9.21
C ALA A 63 21.23 2.54 -10.49
N HIS A 64 20.85 1.59 -11.36
CA HIS A 64 21.69 1.18 -12.51
C HIS A 64 21.08 1.43 -13.90
N GLY A 65 19.77 1.60 -13.99
CA GLY A 65 19.04 1.71 -15.27
C GLY A 65 18.96 0.41 -16.07
N ASP A 66 19.30 -0.74 -15.50
CA ASP A 66 19.33 -2.03 -16.23
C ASP A 66 17.92 -2.64 -16.40
N ARG A 67 17.34 -2.43 -17.59
CA ARG A 67 16.00 -2.93 -17.95
C ARG A 67 15.92 -4.46 -17.98
N LYS A 68 17.00 -5.17 -18.35
CA LYS A 68 16.98 -6.65 -18.44
C LYS A 68 16.79 -7.27 -17.06
N ARG A 69 17.50 -6.73 -16.06
CA ARG A 69 17.33 -7.14 -14.65
C ARG A 69 15.92 -6.86 -14.16
N LEU A 70 15.38 -5.68 -14.44
CA LEU A 70 14.01 -5.34 -14.04
C LEU A 70 12.99 -6.32 -14.64
N SER A 71 13.10 -6.62 -15.94
CA SER A 71 12.22 -7.60 -16.60
C SER A 71 12.34 -8.99 -15.99
N ALA A 72 13.56 -9.44 -15.66
CA ALA A 72 13.77 -10.73 -14.99
C ALA A 72 13.07 -10.80 -13.62
N TRP A 73 13.18 -9.74 -12.82
CA TRP A 73 12.49 -9.63 -11.53
C TRP A 73 10.96 -9.60 -11.68
N LEU A 74 10.44 -8.89 -12.69
CA LEU A 74 9.00 -8.85 -12.99
C LEU A 74 8.47 -10.25 -13.36
N ILE A 75 9.17 -10.96 -14.24
CA ILE A 75 8.81 -12.33 -14.64
C ILE A 75 8.87 -13.28 -13.45
N ALA A 76 9.95 -13.22 -12.64
CA ALA A 76 10.08 -14.01 -11.42
C ALA A 76 8.93 -13.75 -10.44
N THR A 77 8.59 -12.47 -10.23
CA THR A 77 7.47 -12.08 -9.36
C THR A 77 6.14 -12.62 -9.87
N LEU A 78 5.90 -12.57 -11.19
CA LEU A 78 4.69 -13.11 -11.80
C LEU A 78 4.57 -14.62 -11.63
N MET A 79 5.67 -15.36 -11.84
CA MET A 79 5.72 -16.81 -11.61
C MET A 79 5.43 -17.16 -10.16
N ILE A 80 6.06 -16.45 -9.21
CA ILE A 80 5.83 -16.61 -7.77
C ILE A 80 4.36 -16.30 -7.42
N TYR A 81 3.81 -15.20 -7.93
CA TYR A 81 2.42 -14.82 -7.69
C TYR A 81 1.43 -15.89 -8.16
N SER A 82 1.68 -16.46 -9.34
CA SER A 82 0.87 -17.54 -9.90
C SER A 82 0.96 -18.80 -9.04
N ALA A 83 2.19 -19.24 -8.71
CA ALA A 83 2.43 -20.42 -7.88
C ALA A 83 1.86 -20.29 -6.45
N MET A 84 1.92 -19.08 -5.87
CA MET A 84 1.42 -18.79 -4.53
C MET A 84 -0.12 -18.74 -4.49
N THR A 85 -0.80 -18.47 -5.61
CA THR A 85 -2.25 -18.30 -5.63
C THR A 85 -3.05 -19.47 -5.04
N PRO A 86 -2.86 -20.73 -5.45
CA PRO A 86 -3.58 -21.85 -4.87
C PRO A 86 -3.29 -22.03 -3.37
N ILE A 87 -2.02 -21.89 -2.97
CA ILE A 87 -1.53 -22.05 -1.59
C ILE A 87 -2.14 -20.98 -0.68
N ALA A 88 -2.05 -19.71 -1.06
CA ALA A 88 -2.58 -18.61 -0.27
C ALA A 88 -4.11 -18.68 -0.11
N ASN A 89 -4.82 -19.12 -1.16
CA ASN A 89 -6.26 -19.32 -1.08
C ASN A 89 -6.62 -20.50 -0.16
N TYR A 90 -5.85 -21.60 -0.20
CA TYR A 90 -6.05 -22.74 0.70
C TYR A 90 -5.79 -22.35 2.14
N GLY A 91 -4.63 -21.74 2.41
CA GLY A 91 -4.26 -21.37 3.77
C GLY A 91 -5.24 -20.39 4.40
N ARG A 92 -5.81 -19.45 3.63
CA ARG A 92 -6.87 -18.56 4.13
C ARG A 92 -8.16 -19.28 4.46
N ALA A 93 -8.57 -20.28 3.66
CA ALA A 93 -9.78 -21.05 3.92
C ALA A 93 -9.63 -21.86 5.21
N GLU A 94 -8.50 -22.57 5.35
CA GLU A 94 -8.17 -23.36 6.53
C GLU A 94 -8.09 -22.51 7.80
N ILE A 95 -7.47 -21.32 7.74
CA ILE A 95 -7.44 -20.40 8.89
C ILE A 95 -8.85 -19.96 9.30
N VAL A 96 -9.73 -19.67 8.32
CA VAL A 96 -11.12 -19.26 8.62
C VAL A 96 -11.91 -20.38 9.26
N GLU A 97 -11.71 -21.62 8.79
CA GLU A 97 -12.34 -22.83 9.32
C GLU A 97 -11.89 -23.12 10.75
N ARG A 98 -10.59 -23.00 11.04
CA ARG A 98 -10.04 -23.21 12.40
C ARG A 98 -10.32 -22.06 13.36
N GLY A 99 -10.22 -20.82 12.87
CA GLY A 99 -10.07 -19.61 13.69
C GLY A 99 -11.31 -18.73 13.81
N GLY A 100 -12.48 -19.19 13.36
CA GLY A 100 -13.76 -18.49 13.57
C GLY A 100 -13.87 -17.15 12.85
N ASN A 101 -13.72 -17.17 11.52
CA ASN A 101 -13.86 -16.01 10.62
C ASN A 101 -12.75 -14.95 10.68
N ASN A 102 -11.66 -15.11 11.42
CA ASN A 102 -10.56 -14.13 11.38
C ASN A 102 -9.30 -14.71 10.70
N VAL A 103 -8.96 -14.22 9.51
CA VAL A 103 -7.73 -14.63 8.79
C VAL A 103 -6.44 -14.25 9.54
N TYR A 104 -6.53 -13.35 10.51
CA TYR A 104 -5.39 -12.85 11.29
C TYR A 104 -5.19 -13.52 12.64
N SER A 105 -6.09 -14.42 13.07
CA SER A 105 -5.92 -15.11 14.36
C SER A 105 -4.83 -16.19 14.31
N ALA A 106 -4.50 -16.71 13.12
CA ALA A 106 -3.56 -17.82 13.03
C ALA A 106 -2.13 -17.45 13.38
N THR A 107 -1.53 -18.25 14.28
CA THR A 107 -0.15 -18.11 14.73
C THR A 107 0.86 -18.48 13.62
N PHE A 108 2.14 -18.15 13.82
CA PHE A 108 3.18 -18.50 12.85
C PHE A 108 3.33 -20.01 12.67
N VAL A 109 3.24 -20.77 13.77
CA VAL A 109 3.34 -22.24 13.77
C VAL A 109 2.17 -22.84 12.99
N GLU A 110 0.95 -22.42 13.26
CA GLU A 110 -0.24 -22.86 12.52
C GLU A 110 -0.13 -22.56 11.02
N ARG A 111 0.37 -21.38 10.64
CA ARG A 111 0.58 -21.03 9.22
C ARG A 111 1.60 -21.95 8.56
N LEU A 112 2.63 -22.35 9.28
CA LEU A 112 3.66 -23.27 8.78
C LEU A 112 3.11 -24.69 8.62
N GLU A 113 2.31 -25.16 9.56
CA GLU A 113 1.58 -26.44 9.44
C GLU A 113 0.62 -26.42 8.25
N ILE A 114 -0.19 -25.37 8.11
CA ILE A 114 -1.12 -25.19 7.00
C ILE A 114 -0.38 -25.17 5.66
N LEU A 115 0.79 -24.52 5.60
CA LEU A 115 1.65 -24.54 4.41
C LEU A 115 2.17 -25.95 4.12
N HIS A 116 2.62 -26.68 5.15
CA HIS A 116 3.07 -28.06 5.02
C HIS A 116 1.96 -28.96 4.46
N HIS A 117 0.75 -28.87 5.03
CA HIS A 117 -0.43 -29.58 4.53
C HIS A 117 -0.78 -29.19 3.09
N ALA A 118 -0.69 -27.91 2.73
CA ALA A 118 -0.95 -27.45 1.36
C ALA A 118 0.04 -28.02 0.33
N LEU A 119 1.27 -28.34 0.76
CA LEU A 119 2.32 -28.89 -0.10
C LEU A 119 2.29 -30.42 -0.19
N THR A 120 1.83 -31.12 0.86
CA THR A 120 1.79 -32.59 0.91
C THR A 120 0.47 -33.19 0.42
N ARG A 121 -0.65 -32.46 0.50
CA ARG A 121 -1.97 -32.95 0.11
C ARG A 121 -2.13 -32.96 -1.41
N ASP A 122 -2.83 -33.98 -1.91
CA ASP A 122 -3.08 -34.11 -3.34
C ASP A 122 -3.86 -32.90 -3.88
N ARG A 123 -3.32 -32.30 -4.95
CA ARG A 123 -3.79 -31.01 -5.52
C ARG A 123 -5.26 -31.06 -5.91
N GLU A 124 -5.78 -32.24 -6.25
CA GLU A 124 -7.15 -32.44 -6.68
C GLU A 124 -8.18 -32.06 -5.59
N SER A 125 -7.87 -32.33 -4.32
CA SER A 125 -8.75 -32.00 -3.18
C SER A 125 -8.88 -30.49 -2.93
N ILE A 126 -7.84 -29.72 -3.27
CA ILE A 126 -7.81 -28.26 -3.11
C ILE A 126 -8.67 -27.57 -4.17
N ILE A 127 -8.83 -28.19 -5.33
CA ILE A 127 -9.57 -27.64 -6.49
C ILE A 127 -11.07 -27.90 -6.36
N LYS A 128 -11.48 -29.12 -5.96
CA LYS A 128 -12.90 -29.53 -5.91
C LYS A 128 -13.76 -28.74 -4.92
N ASN A 129 -13.20 -28.23 -3.81
CA ASN A 129 -13.96 -27.45 -2.81
C ASN A 129 -14.21 -25.97 -3.18
N ARG A 130 -13.93 -25.54 -4.43
CA ARG A 130 -14.00 -24.12 -4.85
C ARG A 130 -15.07 -23.80 -5.89
N GLY A 131 -16.15 -24.57 -5.99
CA GLY A 131 -17.22 -24.37 -6.99
C GLY A 131 -17.87 -22.96 -7.07
N GLY A 132 -17.59 -22.04 -6.14
CA GLY A 132 -18.00 -20.62 -6.21
C GLY A 132 -16.89 -19.60 -6.54
N GLY A 133 -15.66 -20.04 -6.83
CA GLY A 133 -14.49 -19.15 -6.94
C GLY A 133 -14.34 -18.43 -8.28
N GLU A 134 -14.76 -19.03 -9.38
CA GLU A 134 -14.55 -18.49 -10.72
C GLU A 134 -15.34 -17.19 -10.94
N GLN A 135 -16.62 -17.19 -10.57
CA GLN A 135 -17.47 -16.00 -10.67
C GLN A 135 -16.98 -14.86 -9.75
N ALA A 136 -16.48 -15.20 -8.55
CA ALA A 136 -15.89 -14.21 -7.64
C ALA A 136 -14.58 -13.61 -8.16
N SER A 137 -13.79 -14.35 -8.94
CA SER A 137 -12.60 -13.81 -9.62
C SER A 137 -12.98 -12.91 -10.79
N TRP A 138 -13.98 -13.29 -11.59
CA TRP A 138 -14.51 -12.47 -12.67
C TRP A 138 -15.11 -11.16 -12.17
N LEU A 139 -15.88 -11.19 -11.08
CA LEU A 139 -16.43 -9.98 -10.43
C LEU A 139 -15.37 -8.98 -9.92
N ARG A 140 -14.09 -9.38 -9.87
CA ARG A 140 -12.97 -8.48 -9.51
C ARG A 140 -12.23 -7.91 -10.72
N LEU A 141 -12.36 -8.56 -11.88
CA LEU A 141 -11.80 -8.09 -13.14
C LEU A 141 -12.82 -7.24 -13.89
N ASP A 142 -14.08 -7.64 -13.83
CA ASP A 142 -15.21 -6.92 -14.38
C ASP A 142 -15.94 -6.14 -13.28
N TYR A 143 -15.76 -4.82 -13.30
CA TYR A 143 -16.43 -3.92 -12.39
C TYR A 143 -17.80 -3.46 -12.93
N SER A 144 -18.15 -3.77 -14.18
CA SER A 144 -19.37 -3.24 -14.82
C SER A 144 -20.64 -3.61 -14.05
N GLY A 145 -20.76 -4.86 -13.60
CA GLY A 145 -21.90 -5.33 -12.79
C GLY A 145 -22.06 -4.56 -11.47
N PRO A 146 -21.05 -4.55 -10.58
CA PRO A 146 -21.04 -3.72 -9.37
C PRO A 146 -21.33 -2.23 -9.64
N MET A 147 -20.76 -1.64 -10.70
CA MET A 147 -21.02 -0.25 -11.05
C MET A 147 -22.48 -0.01 -11.46
N ALA A 148 -23.03 -0.86 -12.34
CA ALA A 148 -24.41 -0.76 -12.78
C ALA A 148 -25.39 -0.92 -11.61
N PHE A 149 -25.10 -1.82 -10.67
CA PHE A 149 -25.89 -1.97 -9.45
C PHE A 149 -25.86 -0.72 -8.58
N ALA A 150 -24.68 -0.10 -8.38
CA ALA A 150 -24.56 1.14 -7.61
C ALA A 150 -25.32 2.31 -8.27
N MET A 151 -25.24 2.43 -9.61
CA MET A 151 -25.98 3.45 -10.36
C MET A 151 -27.49 3.24 -10.26
N ASN A 152 -27.99 2.01 -10.51
CA ASN A 152 -29.40 1.67 -10.37
C ASN A 152 -29.90 1.88 -8.92
N SER A 153 -29.06 1.63 -7.91
CA SER A 153 -29.40 1.91 -6.51
C SER A 153 -29.61 3.40 -6.28
N TYR A 154 -28.72 4.25 -6.80
CA TYR A 154 -28.89 5.71 -6.74
C TYR A 154 -30.18 6.16 -7.44
N ASP A 155 -30.44 5.65 -8.64
CA ASP A 155 -31.62 6.02 -9.43
C ASP A 155 -32.93 5.60 -8.74
N ARG A 156 -32.87 4.55 -7.89
CA ARG A 156 -33.94 4.11 -6.98
C ARG A 156 -33.99 4.87 -5.65
N SER A 157 -33.27 5.99 -5.53
CA SER A 157 -33.15 6.78 -4.30
C SER A 157 -32.48 6.05 -3.11
N TYR A 158 -31.75 4.96 -3.37
CA TYR A 158 -30.90 4.31 -2.37
C TYR A 158 -29.46 4.82 -2.51
N THR A 159 -29.11 5.82 -1.70
CA THR A 159 -27.75 6.39 -1.65
C THR A 159 -26.94 5.81 -0.50
N ASN A 160 -25.61 5.77 -0.63
CA ASN A 160 -24.70 5.39 0.45
C ASN A 160 -23.77 6.57 0.81
N PRO A 161 -23.68 7.01 2.08
CA PRO A 161 -22.89 8.17 2.48
C PRO A 161 -21.36 7.92 2.55
N THR A 162 -20.79 7.16 1.62
CA THR A 162 -19.36 6.77 1.66
C THR A 162 -18.41 7.97 1.60
N ILE A 163 -18.78 9.04 0.88
CA ILE A 163 -17.97 10.27 0.81
C ILE A 163 -17.96 10.98 2.17
N LYS A 164 -19.13 11.09 2.82
CA LYS A 164 -19.27 11.67 4.16
C LYS A 164 -18.43 10.88 5.17
N ASP A 165 -18.49 9.56 5.11
CA ASP A 165 -17.68 8.67 5.93
C ASP A 165 -16.18 8.82 5.63
N GLY A 166 -15.81 9.12 4.38
CA GLY A 166 -14.45 9.48 3.99
C GLY A 166 -13.96 10.75 4.66
N LEU A 167 -14.78 11.79 4.68
CA LEU A 167 -14.47 13.04 5.38
C LEU A 167 -14.33 12.83 6.89
N TRP A 168 -15.20 11.99 7.48
CA TRP A 168 -15.06 11.63 8.89
C TRP A 168 -13.70 11.01 9.19
N ARG A 169 -13.11 10.21 8.30
CA ARG A 169 -11.77 9.63 8.48
C ARG A 169 -10.66 10.67 8.65
N LEU A 170 -10.81 11.87 8.10
CA LEU A 170 -9.82 12.95 8.22
C LEU A 170 -9.71 13.48 9.66
N VAL A 171 -10.77 13.37 10.46
CA VAL A 171 -10.78 13.81 11.86
C VAL A 171 -10.13 12.74 12.76
N PRO A 172 -9.01 13.05 13.45
CA PRO A 172 -8.38 12.13 14.39
C PRO A 172 -9.28 11.86 15.60
N ARG A 173 -9.20 10.64 16.18
CA ARG A 173 -9.94 10.30 17.40
C ARG A 173 -9.58 11.15 18.62
N ALA A 174 -8.40 11.78 18.63
CA ALA A 174 -8.04 12.74 19.67
C ALA A 174 -8.95 13.98 19.68
N VAL A 175 -9.47 14.39 18.52
CA VAL A 175 -10.39 15.53 18.37
C VAL A 175 -11.84 15.08 18.50
N TRP A 176 -12.17 13.88 18.01
CA TRP A 176 -13.52 13.29 18.12
C TRP A 176 -13.46 11.85 18.65
N PRO A 177 -13.47 11.66 19.99
CA PRO A 177 -13.32 10.35 20.62
C PRO A 177 -14.43 9.37 20.23
N ASP A 178 -15.68 9.82 20.32
CA ASP A 178 -16.90 9.04 20.05
C ASP A 178 -17.24 8.88 18.55
N LYS A 179 -16.26 9.14 17.68
CA LYS A 179 -16.42 9.00 16.24
C LYS A 179 -16.89 7.57 15.88
N PRO A 180 -17.96 7.44 15.05
CA PRO A 180 -18.48 6.15 14.64
C PRO A 180 -17.42 5.23 14.02
N THR A 181 -17.51 3.94 14.33
CA THR A 181 -16.71 2.91 13.66
C THR A 181 -17.31 2.63 12.29
N ILE A 182 -16.71 3.22 11.26
CA ILE A 182 -17.15 3.03 9.88
C ILE A 182 -16.71 1.63 9.41
N SER A 183 -17.68 0.76 9.11
CA SER A 183 -17.46 -0.50 8.40
C SER A 183 -16.87 -0.21 7.01
N GLY A 184 -16.03 -1.12 6.50
CA GLY A 184 -15.44 -0.90 5.17
C GLY A 184 -16.53 -0.96 4.10
N PRO A 185 -16.69 0.06 3.23
CA PRO A 185 -17.85 0.18 2.34
C PRO A 185 -18.00 -1.01 1.37
N GLY A 186 -16.88 -1.68 1.05
CA GLY A 186 -16.92 -2.88 0.22
C GLY A 186 -17.59 -4.10 0.85
N ARG A 187 -17.66 -4.20 2.18
CA ARG A 187 -18.41 -5.28 2.86
C ARG A 187 -19.90 -4.98 2.81
N ASP A 188 -20.29 -3.76 3.17
CA ASP A 188 -21.68 -3.33 3.22
C ASP A 188 -22.29 -3.40 1.82
N PHE A 189 -21.53 -3.00 0.80
CA PHE A 189 -21.91 -3.16 -0.60
C PHE A 189 -22.00 -4.63 -1.03
N TYR A 190 -21.06 -5.49 -0.63
CA TYR A 190 -21.16 -6.91 -0.94
C TYR A 190 -22.41 -7.54 -0.33
N GLN A 191 -22.76 -7.17 0.91
CA GLN A 191 -23.97 -7.64 1.58
C GLN A 191 -25.22 -7.14 0.84
N LEU A 192 -25.22 -5.89 0.40
CA LEU A 192 -26.32 -5.31 -0.39
C LEU A 192 -26.53 -6.03 -1.73
N VAL A 193 -25.44 -6.37 -2.44
CA VAL A 193 -25.50 -7.05 -3.74
C VAL A 193 -25.83 -8.54 -3.61
N SER A 194 -25.22 -9.23 -2.64
CA SER A 194 -25.30 -10.69 -2.52
C SER A 194 -26.40 -11.18 -1.59
N GLY A 195 -26.94 -10.31 -0.71
CA GLY A 195 -27.82 -10.71 0.38
C GLY A 195 -27.13 -11.55 1.48
N THR A 196 -25.81 -11.73 1.41
CA THR A 196 -25.05 -12.57 2.36
C THR A 196 -24.07 -11.73 3.17
N ASP A 197 -24.01 -11.91 4.49
CA ASP A 197 -23.01 -11.26 5.37
C ASP A 197 -21.66 -12.00 5.36
N ARG A 198 -21.21 -12.44 4.19
CA ARG A 198 -19.87 -13.02 4.07
C ARG A 198 -18.83 -11.90 4.15
N GLN A 199 -17.63 -12.22 4.64
CA GLN A 199 -16.50 -11.27 4.72
C GLN A 199 -15.92 -10.84 3.36
N ALA A 200 -16.56 -11.19 2.27
CA ALA A 200 -16.15 -10.73 0.95
C ALA A 200 -16.31 -9.21 0.87
N ARG A 201 -15.39 -8.58 0.14
CA ARG A 201 -15.44 -7.15 -0.14
C ARG A 201 -15.46 -6.99 -1.64
N VAL A 202 -16.38 -6.19 -2.13
CA VAL A 202 -16.42 -5.78 -3.53
C VAL A 202 -15.90 -4.35 -3.61
N GLY A 203 -14.94 -4.14 -4.50
CA GLY A 203 -14.58 -2.79 -4.90
C GLY A 203 -15.58 -2.32 -5.95
N ILE A 204 -16.03 -1.08 -5.81
CA ILE A 204 -16.52 -0.31 -6.95
C ILE A 204 -15.46 0.73 -7.29
N THR A 205 -15.46 1.25 -8.51
CA THR A 205 -14.58 2.36 -8.86
C THR A 205 -15.06 3.64 -8.18
N TYR A 206 -14.16 4.61 -8.03
CA TYR A 206 -14.51 5.92 -7.48
C TYR A 206 -15.57 6.65 -8.31
N TYR A 207 -15.66 6.36 -9.62
CA TYR A 207 -16.71 6.89 -10.48
C TYR A 207 -18.09 6.38 -10.07
N ALA A 208 -18.23 5.06 -9.88
CA ALA A 208 -19.48 4.48 -9.44
C ALA A 208 -19.83 4.88 -8.00
N ASP A 209 -18.83 4.98 -7.12
CA ASP A 209 -19.03 5.47 -5.75
C ASP A 209 -19.50 6.94 -5.74
N ALA A 210 -18.88 7.80 -6.55
CA ALA A 210 -19.29 9.19 -6.70
C ALA A 210 -20.72 9.30 -7.25
N TYR A 211 -21.06 8.53 -8.28
CA TYR A 211 -22.43 8.46 -8.79
C TYR A 211 -23.40 8.00 -7.70
N TRP A 212 -23.03 6.96 -6.94
CA TRP A 212 -23.89 6.43 -5.89
C TRP A 212 -24.14 7.39 -4.72
N ASN A 213 -23.27 8.38 -4.54
CA ASN A 213 -23.43 9.44 -3.53
C ASN A 213 -24.22 10.66 -4.04
N GLY A 214 -24.18 10.97 -5.34
CA GLY A 214 -24.72 12.25 -5.83
C GLY A 214 -24.88 12.37 -7.34
N GLY A 215 -25.03 11.25 -8.05
CA GLY A 215 -25.24 11.19 -9.49
C GLY A 215 -24.09 11.79 -10.30
N TRP A 216 -24.39 12.19 -11.53
CA TRP A 216 -23.43 12.78 -12.45
C TRP A 216 -22.68 14.02 -11.92
N PRO A 217 -23.33 14.98 -11.24
CA PRO A 217 -22.62 16.14 -10.69
C PRO A 217 -21.48 15.73 -9.73
N MET A 218 -21.73 14.74 -8.86
CA MET A 218 -20.73 14.25 -7.93
C MET A 218 -19.57 13.55 -8.66
N VAL A 219 -19.85 12.81 -9.74
CA VAL A 219 -18.80 12.19 -10.58
C VAL A 219 -17.84 13.24 -11.13
N VAL A 220 -18.36 14.36 -11.64
CA VAL A 220 -17.54 15.46 -12.17
C VAL A 220 -16.67 16.05 -11.07
N VAL A 221 -17.27 16.40 -9.93
CA VAL A 221 -16.56 16.99 -8.78
C VAL A 221 -15.43 16.08 -8.30
N VAL A 222 -15.73 14.81 -8.04
CA VAL A 222 -14.74 13.83 -7.55
C VAL A 222 -13.63 13.61 -8.56
N SER A 223 -13.97 13.51 -9.86
CA SER A 223 -12.97 13.34 -10.92
C SER A 223 -12.01 14.53 -11.01
N CYS A 224 -12.53 15.76 -10.93
CA CYS A 224 -11.71 16.97 -10.88
C CYS A 224 -10.78 16.99 -9.67
N LEU A 225 -11.28 16.64 -8.48
CA LEU A 225 -10.47 16.60 -7.26
C LEU A 225 -9.35 15.55 -7.32
N ILE A 226 -9.66 14.34 -7.81
CA ILE A 226 -8.66 13.27 -7.99
C ILE A 226 -7.63 13.67 -9.04
N GLY A 227 -8.06 14.25 -10.16
CA GLY A 227 -7.17 14.77 -11.20
C GLY A 227 -6.23 15.85 -10.68
N LEU A 228 -6.76 16.83 -9.94
CA LEU A 228 -5.97 17.88 -9.30
C LEU A 228 -4.96 17.30 -8.30
N PHE A 229 -5.39 16.35 -7.47
CA PHE A 229 -4.50 15.65 -6.53
C PHE A 229 -3.32 14.99 -7.27
N PHE A 230 -3.59 14.21 -8.32
CA PHE A 230 -2.52 13.54 -9.07
C PHE A 230 -1.63 14.52 -9.83
N ALA A 231 -2.16 15.62 -10.35
CA ALA A 231 -1.37 16.67 -10.98
C ALA A 231 -0.36 17.27 -9.99
N ILE A 232 -0.83 17.65 -8.79
CA ILE A 232 0.02 18.19 -7.72
C ILE A 232 1.04 17.13 -7.27
N ALA A 233 0.58 15.92 -6.94
CA ALA A 233 1.43 14.86 -6.42
C ALA A 233 2.51 14.44 -7.42
N SER A 234 2.18 14.36 -8.72
CA SER A 234 3.13 14.05 -9.78
C SER A 234 4.16 15.17 -9.97
N ALA A 235 3.74 16.43 -9.95
CA ALA A 235 4.65 17.57 -10.03
C ALA A 235 5.66 17.57 -8.86
N TYR A 236 5.20 17.29 -7.64
CA TYR A 236 6.08 17.11 -6.49
C TYR A 236 7.03 15.92 -6.66
N ALA A 237 6.51 14.74 -7.02
CA ALA A 237 7.32 13.55 -7.21
C ALA A 237 8.45 13.76 -8.22
N LEU A 238 8.15 14.36 -9.38
CA LEU A 238 9.14 14.68 -10.41
C LEU A 238 10.21 15.65 -9.92
N ARG A 239 9.84 16.68 -9.15
CA ARG A 239 10.81 17.62 -8.56
C ARG A 239 11.79 16.92 -7.62
N TRP A 240 11.31 15.98 -6.81
CA TRP A 240 12.15 15.23 -5.87
C TRP A 240 13.05 14.20 -6.55
N ILE A 241 12.54 13.51 -7.56
CA ILE A 241 13.33 12.58 -8.38
C ILE A 241 14.46 13.33 -9.10
N ARG A 242 14.17 14.51 -9.68
CA ARG A 242 15.19 15.34 -10.36
C ARG A 242 16.31 15.80 -9.43
N THR A 243 15.99 16.08 -8.17
CA THR A 243 16.98 16.50 -7.16
C THR A 243 17.71 15.32 -6.52
N LYS A 244 17.40 14.08 -6.90
CA LYS A 244 17.93 12.84 -6.29
C LYS A 244 17.79 12.81 -4.77
N ASN A 245 16.80 13.52 -4.23
CA ASN A 245 16.56 13.55 -2.79
C ASN A 245 15.59 12.42 -2.43
N PHE A 246 16.17 11.29 -2.04
CA PHE A 246 15.43 10.08 -1.68
C PHE A 246 14.66 10.18 -0.36
N VAL A 247 14.80 11.28 0.39
CA VAL A 247 14.05 11.46 1.65
C VAL A 247 12.55 11.45 1.39
N MET A 248 12.09 11.93 0.23
CA MET A 248 10.64 11.93 -0.11
C MET A 248 10.20 10.67 -0.86
N PHE A 249 11.07 9.68 -1.04
CA PHE A 249 10.76 8.47 -1.80
C PHE A 249 9.55 7.70 -1.26
N PRO A 250 9.36 7.53 0.06
CA PRO A 250 8.14 6.91 0.60
C PRO A 250 6.85 7.64 0.21
N ALA A 251 6.85 8.98 0.15
CA ALA A 251 5.68 9.75 -0.29
C ALA A 251 5.35 9.47 -1.76
N ILE A 252 6.37 9.37 -2.62
CA ILE A 252 6.20 9.04 -4.03
C ILE A 252 5.59 7.64 -4.18
N LEU A 253 6.10 6.66 -3.43
CA LEU A 253 5.57 5.31 -3.45
C LEU A 253 4.13 5.22 -2.93
N LEU A 254 3.77 6.03 -1.93
CA LEU A 254 2.39 6.13 -1.45
C LEU A 254 1.45 6.69 -2.54
N VAL A 255 1.86 7.73 -3.25
CA VAL A 255 1.09 8.28 -4.38
C VAL A 255 0.97 7.26 -5.51
N ALA A 256 2.03 6.52 -5.81
CA ALA A 256 2.01 5.48 -6.83
C ALA A 256 1.08 4.31 -6.43
N ASP A 257 1.13 3.85 -5.18
CA ASP A 257 0.21 2.83 -4.65
C ASP A 257 -1.24 3.31 -4.78
N PHE A 258 -1.50 4.59 -4.52
CA PHE A 258 -2.82 5.18 -4.71
C PHE A 258 -3.26 5.24 -6.17
N ALA A 259 -2.37 5.62 -7.09
CA ALA A 259 -2.68 5.59 -8.52
C ALA A 259 -3.05 4.18 -8.99
N LEU A 260 -2.35 3.15 -8.49
CA LEU A 260 -2.56 1.77 -8.91
C LEU A 260 -3.78 1.11 -8.26
N ARG A 261 -4.06 1.43 -6.99
CA ARG A 261 -5.12 0.73 -6.21
C ARG A 261 -6.34 1.59 -5.94
N GLY A 262 -6.16 2.89 -5.78
CA GLY A 262 -7.20 3.84 -5.43
C GLY A 262 -8.26 3.99 -6.52
N LEU A 263 -7.88 3.84 -7.79
CA LEU A 263 -8.80 3.94 -8.92
C LEU A 263 -9.83 2.80 -8.95
N ASN A 264 -9.46 1.63 -8.42
CA ASN A 264 -10.29 0.44 -8.38
C ASN A 264 -11.00 0.27 -7.02
N GLY A 265 -11.23 1.39 -6.32
CA GLY A 265 -11.83 1.37 -5.00
C GLY A 265 -12.69 2.59 -4.71
N TRP A 266 -13.21 2.57 -3.48
CA TRP A 266 -14.06 3.61 -2.90
C TRP A 266 -13.33 4.95 -2.78
N VAL A 267 -14.04 6.05 -3.01
CA VAL A 267 -13.56 7.44 -2.87
C VAL A 267 -12.96 7.66 -1.49
N GLN A 268 -13.61 7.10 -0.47
CA GLN A 268 -13.15 7.11 0.92
C GLN A 268 -11.72 6.56 1.12
N ASN A 269 -11.31 5.55 0.34
CA ASN A 269 -9.96 4.98 0.47
C ASN A 269 -8.89 5.96 -0.02
N GLY A 270 -9.22 6.81 -0.99
CA GLY A 270 -8.32 7.85 -1.47
C GLY A 270 -8.17 9.00 -0.48
N PHE A 271 -9.28 9.48 0.07
CA PHE A 271 -9.23 10.52 1.10
C PHE A 271 -8.45 10.10 2.33
N ALA A 272 -8.51 8.82 2.71
CA ALA A 272 -7.75 8.30 3.84
C ALA A 272 -6.23 8.45 3.65
N LEU A 273 -5.71 8.50 2.41
CA LEU A 273 -4.27 8.63 2.18
C LEU A 273 -3.75 10.06 2.37
N ILE A 274 -4.59 11.06 2.09
CA ILE A 274 -4.19 12.47 2.10
C ILE A 274 -3.60 12.89 3.46
N PRO A 275 -4.22 12.60 4.63
CA PRO A 275 -3.64 12.90 5.93
C PRO A 275 -2.27 12.26 6.14
N TYR A 276 -2.05 11.02 5.69
CA TYR A 276 -0.76 10.36 5.85
C TYR A 276 0.32 11.02 5.00
N LEU A 277 -0.01 11.40 3.76
CA LEU A 277 0.92 12.15 2.89
C LEU A 277 1.26 13.51 3.48
N LEU A 278 0.26 14.25 3.98
CA LEU A 278 0.46 15.56 4.60
C LEU A 278 1.29 15.44 5.89
N ALA A 279 0.94 14.50 6.78
CA ALA A 279 1.68 14.26 8.01
C ALA A 279 3.14 13.88 7.72
N TYR A 280 3.36 13.01 6.73
CA TYR A 280 4.71 12.63 6.31
C TYR A 280 5.48 13.83 5.73
N ALA A 281 4.87 14.60 4.83
CA ALA A 281 5.50 15.79 4.25
C ALA A 281 5.85 16.84 5.32
N LEU A 282 4.94 17.09 6.26
CA LEU A 282 5.17 17.97 7.40
C LEU A 282 6.32 17.46 8.28
N PHE A 283 6.34 16.17 8.59
CA PHE A 283 7.40 15.55 9.38
C PHE A 283 8.78 15.67 8.71
N ILE A 284 8.87 15.41 7.40
CA ILE A 284 10.13 15.60 6.67
C ILE A 284 10.54 17.07 6.66
N GLN A 285 9.58 17.99 6.49
CA GLN A 285 9.87 19.42 6.49
C GLN A 285 10.38 19.90 7.85
N THR A 286 9.80 19.43 8.96
CA THR A 286 10.28 19.78 10.32
C THR A 286 11.67 19.21 10.59
N LEU A 287 11.93 17.95 10.23
CA LEU A 287 13.27 17.35 10.33
C LEU A 287 14.31 18.12 9.52
N ARG A 288 13.95 18.55 8.30
CA ARG A 288 14.82 19.34 7.44
C ARG A 288 15.16 20.69 8.07
N LEU A 289 14.17 21.39 8.63
CA LEU A 289 14.37 22.67 9.32
C LEU A 289 15.29 22.50 10.54
N PHE A 290 15.05 21.46 11.34
CA PHE A 290 15.89 21.15 12.50
C PHE A 290 17.34 20.83 12.11
N TYR A 291 17.54 20.01 11.08
CA TYR A 291 18.86 19.68 10.56
C TYR A 291 19.62 20.92 10.08
N ILE A 292 18.96 21.78 9.29
CA ILE A 292 19.58 23.03 8.79
C ILE A 292 19.96 23.93 9.97
N HIS A 293 19.10 24.07 10.98
CA HIS A 293 19.38 24.88 12.15
C HIS A 293 20.58 24.34 12.95
N LYS A 294 20.65 23.02 13.16
CA LYS A 294 21.78 22.37 13.86
C LYS A 294 23.10 22.55 13.12
N VAL A 295 23.12 22.35 11.80
CA VAL A 295 24.33 22.54 10.99
C VAL A 295 24.79 24.00 11.02
N LYS A 296 23.88 24.97 10.89
CA LYS A 296 24.22 26.39 11.02
C LYS A 296 24.81 26.74 12.38
N ARG A 297 24.27 26.19 13.47
CA ARG A 297 24.78 26.41 14.83
C ARG A 297 26.19 25.84 15.01
N ASN A 298 26.46 24.64 14.50
CA ASN A 298 27.80 24.04 14.55
C ASN A 298 28.82 24.87 13.75
N LEU A 299 28.46 25.32 12.54
CA LEU A 299 29.32 26.17 11.73
C LEU A 299 29.60 27.54 12.38
N ALA A 300 28.65 28.09 13.15
CA ALA A 300 28.86 29.32 13.90
C ALA A 300 29.81 29.11 15.10
N ALA A 301 29.69 27.98 15.80
CA ALA A 301 30.59 27.62 16.90
C ALA A 301 32.03 27.40 16.41
N ASP A 302 32.21 26.72 15.27
CA ASP A 302 33.52 26.51 14.66
C ASP A 302 34.17 27.82 14.18
N ARG A 303 33.39 28.84 13.80
CA ARG A 303 33.93 30.16 13.44
C ARG A 303 34.46 30.93 14.65
N LEU A 304 33.79 30.80 15.81
CA LEU A 304 34.20 31.47 17.04
C LEU A 304 35.45 30.83 17.66
N SER A 305 35.71 29.55 17.42
CA SER A 305 36.92 28.87 17.90
C SER A 305 38.15 29.11 17.01
N VAL A 306 37.96 29.60 15.78
CA VAL A 306 39.02 29.87 14.79
C VAL A 306 39.33 31.36 14.67
N GLU A 307 38.90 32.21 15.61
CA GLU A 307 39.52 33.52 15.86
C GLU A 307 40.59 33.38 16.95
N PRO A 308 41.81 32.88 16.65
CA PRO A 308 42.90 32.95 17.59
C PRO A 308 43.36 34.41 17.66
N HIS A 309 43.47 34.91 18.88
CA HIS A 309 44.40 35.96 19.30
C HIS A 309 44.97 36.77 18.13
N ALA A 310 44.22 37.76 17.67
CA ALA A 310 44.80 38.82 16.86
C ALA A 310 45.94 39.41 17.69
N ASN A 311 47.17 39.03 17.33
CA ASN A 311 48.38 39.42 18.02
C ASN A 311 48.39 40.96 18.03
N PRO A 312 48.34 41.63 19.20
CA PRO A 312 48.34 43.08 19.24
C PRO A 312 49.64 43.53 18.56
N ARG A 313 49.51 44.25 17.44
CA ARG A 313 50.67 44.82 16.77
C ARG A 313 51.31 45.83 17.74
N PRO A 314 52.65 45.78 17.90
CA PRO A 314 53.37 46.64 18.82
C PRO A 314 53.32 48.12 18.45
#